data_AF-A0A183I860-F1
#
_entry.id   AF-A0A183I860-F1
#
_cell.length_a   1.000
_cell.length_b   1.000
_cell.length_c   1.000
_cell.angle_alpha   90.00
_cell.angle_beta   90.00
_cell.angle_gamma   90.00
#
_symmetry.space_group_name_H-M   'P 1'
#
loop_
_entity.id
_entity.type
_entity.pdbx_description
1 polymer ?
#
loop_
_entity_poly.entity_id
_entity_poly.type
_entity_poly.pdbx_seq_one_letter_code
_entity_poly.pdbx_strand_id
1 'polypeptide(L)'
;MFRTYEDRSNMRYIHDFKCGPTHLVEDKVRGDMVEFITLYITGQSFMLHQIRKMIGMTVATFRGLCGKTEVENTFLSERMDVPKAPGLGLVLDKVHYERYDKLYEKSHQTLNNWGEEIEARADEFRQLYIIAEIYRQEITTHSLVFVFFGENCLLH
;
A
#
# COMPACT_ATOMS: atom_id res chain seq x y z
N MET A 1 1.02 26.59 -0.61
CA MET A 1 1.35 26.94 -2.01
C MET A 1 1.11 25.70 -2.87
N PHE A 2 0.19 25.76 -3.83
CA PHE A 2 -0.08 24.61 -4.71
C PHE A 2 0.98 24.55 -5.81
N ARG A 3 1.57 23.37 -6.04
CA ARG A 3 2.56 23.17 -7.10
C ARG A 3 1.89 23.10 -8.47
N THR A 4 2.56 23.56 -9.51
CA THR A 4 2.07 23.52 -10.90
C THR A 4 2.28 22.13 -11.49
N TYR A 5 1.54 21.80 -12.56
CA TYR A 5 1.69 20.54 -13.28
C TYR A 5 3.13 20.34 -13.79
N GLU A 6 3.75 21.41 -14.29
CA GLU A 6 5.11 21.40 -14.85
C GLU A 6 6.23 21.29 -13.81
N ASP A 7 5.90 21.40 -12.52
CA ASP A 7 6.88 21.28 -11.45
C ASP A 7 7.40 19.84 -11.38
N ARG A 8 8.67 19.65 -11.79
CA ARG A 8 9.35 18.36 -11.76
C ARG A 8 9.37 17.73 -10.38
N SER A 9 9.23 18.53 -9.32
CA SER A 9 9.13 18.03 -7.96
C SER A 9 7.80 17.29 -7.67
N ASN A 10 6.87 17.19 -8.62
CA ASN A 10 5.68 16.34 -8.54
C ASN A 10 5.83 14.99 -9.24
N MET A 11 6.84 14.84 -10.10
CA MET A 11 7.11 13.57 -10.79
C MET A 11 7.79 12.60 -9.82
N ARG A 12 7.23 11.40 -9.67
CA ARG A 12 7.74 10.35 -8.79
C ARG A 12 7.80 9.04 -9.54
N TYR A 13 8.87 8.30 -9.29
CA TYR A 13 9.09 7.01 -9.92
C TYR A 13 8.69 5.89 -8.96
N ILE A 14 7.69 5.13 -9.39
CA ILE A 14 7.26 3.89 -8.75
C ILE A 14 8.01 2.75 -9.44
N HIS A 15 8.78 2.00 -8.67
CA HIS A 15 9.53 0.85 -9.17
C HIS A 15 8.62 -0.34 -9.42
N ASP A 16 7.70 -0.58 -8.49
CA ASP A 16 6.85 -1.76 -8.52
C ASP A 16 5.56 -1.53 -7.73
N PHE A 17 4.48 -2.18 -8.17
CA PHE A 17 3.20 -2.22 -7.49
C PHE A 17 2.63 -3.63 -7.66
N LYS A 18 2.58 -4.40 -6.58
CA LYS A 18 2.17 -5.81 -6.59
C LYS A 18 1.05 -6.07 -5.57
N CYS A 19 0.17 -6.99 -5.93
CA CYS A 19 -0.77 -7.59 -5.00
C CYS A 19 -0.19 -8.89 -4.46
N GLY A 20 -0.20 -9.05 -3.15
CA GLY A 20 0.19 -10.25 -2.44
C GLY A 20 -0.92 -11.30 -2.39
N PRO A 21 -0.67 -12.43 -1.72
CA PRO A 21 -1.68 -13.46 -1.52
C PRO A 21 -2.85 -12.94 -0.66
N THR A 22 -4.00 -13.60 -0.81
CA THR A 22 -5.16 -13.42 0.05
C THR A 22 -4.96 -14.16 1.38
N HIS A 23 -5.44 -13.55 2.46
CA HIS A 23 -5.41 -14.11 3.80
C HIS A 23 -6.82 -14.12 4.37
N LEU A 24 -7.28 -15.29 4.81
CA LEU A 24 -8.57 -15.45 5.48
C LEU A 24 -8.36 -15.29 6.99
N VAL A 25 -9.09 -14.36 7.59
CA VAL A 25 -9.04 -14.08 9.03
C VAL A 25 -10.44 -14.21 9.60
N GLU A 26 -10.57 -14.97 10.68
CA GLU A 26 -11.85 -15.15 11.37
C GLU A 26 -12.25 -13.89 12.14
N ASP A 27 -13.43 -13.36 11.84
CA ASP A 27 -14.08 -12.33 12.64
C ASP A 27 -14.76 -12.99 13.85
N LYS A 28 -14.08 -12.97 14.99
CA LYS A 28 -14.60 -13.51 16.26
C LYS A 28 -15.85 -12.79 16.79
N VAL A 29 -16.15 -11.60 16.29
CA VAL A 29 -17.32 -10.81 16.70
C VAL A 29 -18.57 -11.25 15.94
N ARG A 30 -18.43 -11.54 14.64
CA ARG A 30 -19.56 -11.90 13.76
C ARG A 30 -19.66 -13.39 13.46
N GLY A 31 -18.58 -14.15 13.64
CA GLY A 31 -18.49 -15.56 13.26
C GLY A 31 -18.25 -15.80 11.77
N ASP A 32 -17.91 -14.75 11.01
CA ASP A 32 -17.67 -14.83 9.57
C ASP A 32 -16.16 -14.81 9.24
N MET A 33 -15.80 -15.25 8.03
CA MET A 33 -14.43 -15.12 7.52
C MET A 33 -14.28 -13.82 6.72
N VAL A 34 -13.22 -13.06 7.00
CA VAL A 34 -12.89 -11.82 6.29
C VAL A 34 -11.61 -12.03 5.47
N GLU A 35 -11.65 -11.62 4.20
CA GLU A 35 -10.50 -11.71 3.31
C GLU A 35 -9.67 -10.42 3.35
N PHE A 36 -8.36 -10.58 3.54
CA PHE A 36 -7.38 -9.49 3.46
C PHE A 36 -6.42 -9.72 2.30
N ILE A 37 -6.05 -8.63 1.62
CA ILE A 37 -4.98 -8.61 0.63
C ILE A 37 -3.90 -7.61 1.04
N THR A 38 -2.64 -7.94 0.75
CA THR A 38 -1.52 -7.03 0.99
C THR A 38 -1.07 -6.42 -0.33
N LEU A 39 -0.96 -5.09 -0.40
CA LEU A 39 -0.40 -4.39 -1.55
C LEU A 39 1.04 -3.97 -1.24
N TYR A 40 1.98 -4.38 -2.09
CA TYR A 40 3.39 -4.03 -2.00
C TYR A 40 3.70 -2.95 -3.02
N ILE A 41 4.17 -1.79 -2.55
CA ILE A 41 4.50 -0.64 -3.41
C ILE A 41 5.93 -0.24 -3.13
N THR A 42 6.79 -0.26 -4.15
CA THR A 42 8.16 0.21 -4.05
C THR A 42 8.35 1.43 -4.96
N GLY A 43 9.07 2.43 -4.47
CA GLY A 43 9.26 3.69 -5.18
C GLY A 43 10.44 4.47 -4.62
N GLN A 44 10.98 5.39 -5.42
CA GLN A 44 12.15 6.18 -5.02
C GLN A 44 11.83 7.17 -3.90
N SER A 45 10.65 7.78 -3.97
CA SER A 45 10.14 8.70 -2.96
C SER A 45 8.63 8.85 -3.12
N PHE A 46 7.97 9.26 -2.03
CA PHE A 46 6.53 9.46 -2.01
C PHE A 46 6.19 10.87 -1.53
N MET A 47 5.26 11.52 -2.21
CA MET A 47 4.63 12.76 -1.74
C MET A 47 3.61 12.46 -0.65
N LEU A 48 3.25 13.49 0.12
CA LEU A 48 2.24 13.37 1.17
C LEU A 48 0.93 12.81 0.62
N HIS A 49 0.39 11.78 1.27
CA HIS A 49 -0.81 11.04 0.86
C HIS A 49 -0.74 10.33 -0.51
N GLN A 50 0.40 10.32 -1.22
CA GLN A 50 0.50 9.74 -2.56
C GLN A 50 0.08 8.27 -2.58
N ILE A 51 0.63 7.46 -1.67
CA ILE A 51 0.30 6.02 -1.57
C ILE A 51 -1.20 5.82 -1.29
N ARG A 52 -1.76 6.60 -0.37
CA ARG A 52 -3.19 6.52 0.00
C ARG A 52 -4.11 6.91 -1.15
N LYS A 53 -3.70 7.86 -2.00
CA LYS A 53 -4.42 8.24 -3.22
C LYS A 53 -4.31 7.17 -4.31
N MET A 54 -3.13 6.56 -4.47
CA MET A 54 -2.94 5.45 -5.42
C MET A 54 -3.86 4.28 -5.05
N ILE A 55 -3.83 3.82 -3.80
CA ILE A 55 -4.69 2.72 -3.32
C ILE A 55 -6.17 3.09 -3.43
N GLY A 56 -6.54 4.32 -3.03
CA GLY A 56 -7.92 4.79 -3.13
C GLY A 56 -8.46 4.79 -4.56
N MET A 57 -7.63 5.21 -5.52
CA MET A 57 -8.00 5.18 -6.94
C MET A 57 -8.14 3.74 -7.44
N THR A 58 -7.18 2.87 -7.15
CA THR A 58 -7.24 1.45 -7.53
C THR A 58 -8.54 0.80 -7.03
N VAL A 59 -8.88 1.04 -5.76
CA VAL A 59 -10.12 0.57 -5.14
C VAL A 59 -11.36 1.12 -5.83
N ALA A 60 -11.39 2.43 -6.13
CA ALA A 60 -12.53 3.05 -6.79
C ALA A 60 -12.75 2.46 -8.19
N THR A 61 -11.69 2.18 -8.93
CA THR A 61 -11.76 1.52 -10.24
C THR A 61 -12.30 0.10 -10.13
N PHE A 62 -11.81 -0.71 -9.18
CA PHE A 62 -12.31 -2.09 -9.00
C PHE A 62 -13.77 -2.15 -8.56
N ARG A 63 -14.25 -1.13 -7.83
CA ARG A 63 -15.67 -1.03 -7.44
C ARG A 63 -16.57 -0.45 -8.53
N GLY A 64 -16.02 -0.08 -9.68
CA GLY A 64 -16.77 0.57 -10.76
C GLY A 64 -17.20 2.01 -10.45
N LEU A 65 -16.61 2.65 -9.43
CA LEU A 65 -16.86 4.05 -9.09
C LEU A 65 -16.07 5.02 -9.98
N CYS A 66 -15.00 4.53 -10.61
CA CYS A 66 -14.23 5.24 -11.62
C CYS A 66 -14.00 4.31 -12.81
N GLY A 67 -14.14 4.82 -14.04
CA GLY A 67 -13.75 4.09 -15.23
C GLY A 67 -12.23 3.87 -15.30
N LYS A 68 -11.81 2.99 -16.22
CA LYS A 68 -10.38 2.68 -16.41
C LYS A 68 -9.60 3.87 -16.95
N THR A 69 -10.24 4.71 -17.75
CA THR A 69 -9.68 5.94 -18.33
C THR A 69 -9.35 7.00 -17.28
N GLU A 70 -10.03 6.97 -16.15
CA GLU A 70 -9.90 7.96 -15.10
C GLU A 70 -8.56 7.85 -14.37
N VAL A 71 -7.98 6.65 -14.33
CA VAL A 71 -6.61 6.46 -13.84
C VAL A 71 -5.63 7.21 -14.73
N GLU A 72 -5.77 7.11 -16.06
CA GLU A 72 -4.93 7.83 -17.03
C GLU A 72 -5.14 9.35 -16.91
N ASN A 73 -6.38 9.78 -16.69
CA ASN A 73 -6.71 11.19 -16.47
C ASN A 73 -6.02 11.79 -15.24
N THR A 74 -5.67 10.99 -14.22
CA THR A 74 -4.92 11.49 -13.05
C THR A 74 -3.52 12.00 -13.39
N PHE A 75 -2.97 11.64 -14.54
CA PHE A 75 -1.66 12.10 -15.01
C PHE A 75 -1.74 13.34 -15.89
N LEU A 76 -2.94 13.82 -16.23
CA LEU A 76 -3.12 15.02 -17.04
C LEU A 76 -2.93 16.29 -16.22
N SER A 77 -2.84 17.42 -16.91
CA SER A 77 -2.70 18.74 -16.28
C SER A 77 -3.95 19.19 -15.52
N GLU A 78 -5.11 18.62 -15.85
CA GLU A 78 -6.36 18.91 -15.18
C GLU A 78 -6.38 18.37 -13.75
N ARG A 79 -6.92 19.17 -12.83
CA ARG A 79 -7.02 18.76 -11.43
C ARG A 79 -8.17 17.80 -11.26
N MET A 80 -7.87 16.63 -10.72
CA MET A 80 -8.84 15.61 -10.38
C MET A 80 -8.82 15.33 -8.87
N ASP A 81 -10.01 15.25 -8.27
CA ASP A 81 -10.14 14.79 -6.88
C ASP A 81 -10.01 13.28 -6.83
N VAL A 82 -8.90 12.84 -6.23
CA VAL A 82 -8.58 11.41 -6.09
C VAL A 82 -8.99 10.92 -4.70
N PRO A 83 -9.77 9.84 -4.60
CA PRO A 83 -10.17 9.26 -3.31
C PRO A 83 -8.93 8.87 -2.50
N LYS A 84 -8.96 9.16 -1.20
CA LYS A 84 -7.85 8.88 -0.29
C LYS A 84 -8.24 7.74 0.64
N ALA A 85 -7.55 6.61 0.52
CA ALA A 85 -7.75 5.48 1.43
C ALA A 85 -7.44 5.89 2.89
N PRO A 86 -8.03 5.24 3.91
CA PRO A 86 -7.63 5.32 5.31
C PRO A 86 -6.13 5.05 5.54
N GLY A 87 -5.60 5.52 6.67
CA GLY A 87 -4.18 5.31 7.02
C GLY A 87 -3.89 4.01 7.78
N LEU A 88 -4.92 3.34 8.30
CA LEU A 88 -4.78 2.23 9.24
C LEU A 88 -3.97 1.06 8.66
N GLY A 89 -4.14 0.73 7.38
CA GLY A 89 -3.44 -0.37 6.72
C GLY A 89 -2.09 -0.01 6.09
N LEU A 90 -1.59 1.23 6.26
CA LEU A 90 -0.34 1.65 5.63
C LEU A 90 0.85 1.38 6.56
N VAL A 91 1.69 0.42 6.19
CA VAL A 91 2.90 0.04 6.93
C VAL A 91 4.13 0.32 6.06
N LEU A 92 5.15 0.96 6.65
CA LEU A 92 6.46 1.08 6.03
C LEU A 92 7.23 -0.21 6.31
N ASP A 93 7.56 -0.94 5.24
CA ASP A 93 8.19 -2.26 5.34
C ASP A 93 9.72 -2.15 5.40
N LYS A 94 10.35 -1.73 4.30
CA LYS A 94 11.80 -1.63 4.17
C LYS A 94 12.24 -0.31 3.55
N VAL A 95 13.38 0.19 4.01
CA VAL A 95 14.07 1.32 3.39
C VAL A 95 15.26 0.77 2.59
N HIS A 96 15.28 1.05 1.28
CA HIS A 96 16.33 0.61 0.38
C HIS A 96 17.41 1.69 0.23
N TYR A 97 18.62 1.39 0.71
CA TYR A 97 19.83 2.22 0.61
C TYR A 97 20.75 1.81 -0.54
N GLU A 98 20.26 1.05 -1.53
CA GLU A 98 21.10 0.47 -2.62
C GLU A 98 21.97 1.50 -3.34
N ARG A 99 21.43 2.70 -3.55
CA ARG A 99 22.18 3.79 -4.17
C ARG A 99 23.27 4.35 -3.26
N TYR A 100 22.99 4.46 -1.96
CA TYR A 100 23.98 4.93 -0.98
C TYR A 100 25.12 3.93 -0.86
N ASP A 101 24.80 2.64 -0.71
CA ASP A 101 25.80 1.57 -0.59
C ASP A 101 26.70 1.53 -1.84
N LYS A 102 26.14 1.67 -3.04
CA LYS A 102 26.93 1.75 -4.29
C LYS A 102 27.85 2.97 -4.36
N LEU A 103 27.42 4.11 -3.82
CA LEU A 103 28.22 5.35 -3.85
C LEU A 103 29.36 5.34 -2.84
N TYR A 104 29.14 4.71 -1.68
CA TYR A 104 30.07 4.77 -0.55
C TYR A 104 30.73 3.43 -0.21
N GLU A 105 30.58 2.40 -1.06
CA GLU A 105 31.11 1.04 -0.90
C GLU A 105 32.55 0.97 -0.39
N LYS A 106 33.41 1.88 -0.83
CA LYS A 106 34.85 1.91 -0.48
C LYS A 106 35.17 2.66 0.83
N SER A 107 34.20 3.38 1.39
CA SER A 107 34.43 4.39 2.43
C SER A 107 33.57 4.18 3.68
N HIS A 108 32.41 3.54 3.56
CA HIS A 108 31.45 3.32 4.63
C HIS A 108 30.91 1.90 4.61
N GLN A 109 30.40 1.43 5.75
CA GLN A 109 29.71 0.15 5.83
C GLN A 109 28.36 0.20 5.11
N THR A 110 27.95 -0.93 4.52
CA THR A 110 26.67 -1.08 3.82
C THR A 110 25.49 -1.00 4.78
N LEU A 111 24.47 -0.23 4.43
CA LEU A 111 23.27 -0.03 5.24
C LEU A 111 22.10 -0.95 4.87
N ASN A 112 22.19 -1.67 3.74
CA ASN A 112 21.11 -2.56 3.30
C ASN A 112 21.09 -3.94 3.95
N ASN A 113 22.16 -4.35 4.60
CA ASN A 113 22.29 -5.71 5.14
C ASN A 113 22.22 -5.69 6.66
N TRP A 114 21.04 -5.99 7.20
CA TRP A 114 20.81 -6.12 8.63
C TRP A 114 21.09 -7.54 9.15
N GLY A 115 21.41 -8.49 8.26
CA GLY A 115 21.62 -9.90 8.60
C GLY A 115 20.30 -10.68 8.72
N GLU A 116 20.35 -11.98 8.41
CA GLU A 116 19.17 -12.84 8.36
C GLU A 116 18.43 -12.92 9.70
N GLU A 117 19.15 -12.95 10.83
CA GLU A 117 18.56 -13.02 12.17
C GLU A 117 17.71 -11.78 12.49
N ILE A 118 18.19 -10.59 12.17
CA ILE A 118 17.48 -9.34 12.46
C ILE A 118 16.26 -9.22 11.53
N GLU A 119 16.41 -9.54 10.25
CA GLU A 119 15.30 -9.52 9.29
C GLU A 119 14.21 -10.53 9.69
N ALA A 120 14.58 -11.72 10.15
CA ALA A 120 13.62 -12.72 10.65
C ALA A 120 12.87 -12.22 11.89
N ARG A 121 13.56 -11.60 12.84
CA ARG A 121 12.93 -11.02 14.04
C ARG A 121 12.04 -9.82 13.70
N ALA A 122 12.42 -9.01 12.71
CA ALA A 122 11.62 -7.90 12.24
C ALA A 122 10.34 -8.39 11.55
N ASP A 123 10.40 -9.44 10.74
CA ASP A 123 9.22 -10.07 10.14
C ASP A 123 8.31 -10.70 11.21
N GLU A 124 8.87 -11.44 12.18
CA GLU A 124 8.10 -11.97 13.30
C GLU A 124 7.35 -10.85 14.06
N PHE A 125 8.04 -9.75 14.36
CA PHE A 125 7.44 -8.59 15.00
C PHE A 125 6.33 -7.96 14.14
N ARG A 126 6.57 -7.82 12.84
CA ARG A 126 5.60 -7.32 11.88
C ARG A 126 4.33 -8.17 11.88
N GLN A 127 4.45 -9.50 11.78
CA GLN A 127 3.30 -10.40 11.74
C GLN A 127 2.53 -10.39 13.07
N LEU A 128 3.25 -10.52 14.20
CA LEU A 128 2.63 -10.70 15.51
C LEU A 128 1.99 -9.43 16.08
N TYR A 129 2.57 -8.25 15.81
CA TYR A 129 2.14 -7.01 16.44
C TYR A 129 1.51 -6.02 15.46
N ILE A 130 2.08 -5.83 14.27
CA ILE A 130 1.61 -4.80 13.34
C ILE A 130 0.40 -5.33 12.56
N ILE A 131 0.58 -6.43 11.83
CA ILE A 131 -0.46 -7.00 10.97
C ILE A 131 -1.64 -7.50 11.80
N ALA A 132 -1.37 -8.20 12.90
CA ALA A 132 -2.42 -8.65 13.82
C ALA A 132 -3.27 -7.49 14.38
N GLU A 133 -2.64 -6.37 14.74
CA GLU A 133 -3.35 -5.19 15.24
C GLU A 133 -4.18 -4.51 14.15
N ILE A 134 -3.67 -4.46 12.92
CA ILE A 134 -4.43 -3.94 11.77
C ILE A 134 -5.69 -4.77 11.55
N TYR A 135 -5.57 -6.11 11.52
CA TYR A 135 -6.74 -6.99 11.36
C TYR A 135 -7.74 -6.81 12.50
N ARG A 136 -7.26 -6.76 13.74
CA ARG A 136 -8.13 -6.57 14.92
C ARG A 136 -8.87 -5.23 14.86
N GLN A 137 -8.17 -4.14 14.56
CA GLN A 137 -8.77 -2.83 14.46
C GLN A 137 -9.73 -2.72 13.28
N GLU A 138 -9.43 -3.38 12.17
CA GLU A 138 -10.28 -3.37 10.98
C GLU A 138 -11.58 -4.15 11.20
N ILE A 139 -11.50 -5.35 11.78
CA ILE A 139 -12.66 -6.15 12.17
C ILE A 139 -13.54 -5.39 13.18
N THR A 140 -12.93 -4.64 14.11
CA THR A 140 -13.69 -3.89 15.12
C THR A 140 -14.32 -2.62 14.52
N THR A 141 -13.49 -1.79 13.90
CA THR A 141 -13.82 -0.40 13.53
C THR A 141 -14.42 -0.29 12.15
N HIS A 142 -14.23 -1.31 11.30
CA HIS A 142 -14.79 -1.31 9.96
C HIS A 142 -14.29 -0.09 9.15
N SER A 143 -13.02 0.28 9.34
CA SER A 143 -12.47 1.52 8.79
C SER A 143 -12.15 1.44 7.30
N LEU A 144 -11.92 0.21 6.82
CA LEU A 144 -11.71 -0.27 5.47
C LEU A 144 -12.70 -1.44 5.22
N VAL A 145 -14.01 -1.27 5.47
CA VAL A 145 -14.95 -2.33 5.06
C VAL A 145 -15.03 -2.39 3.55
N PHE A 146 -14.26 -3.31 3.00
CA PHE A 146 -14.56 -3.97 1.75
C PHE A 146 -15.57 -5.05 2.06
N VAL A 147 -16.85 -4.66 2.17
CA VAL A 147 -17.94 -5.64 2.21
C VAL A 147 -18.01 -6.30 0.83
N PHE A 148 -17.33 -7.41 0.64
CA PHE A 148 -17.82 -8.44 -0.27
C PHE A 148 -18.90 -9.19 0.52
N PHE A 149 -20.16 -8.76 0.38
CA PHE A 149 -21.27 -9.67 0.62
C PHE A 149 -21.14 -10.72 -0.48
N GLY A 150 -20.66 -11.91 -0.13
CA GLY A 150 -20.63 -13.03 -1.04
C GLY A 150 -22.06 -13.45 -1.35
N GLU A 151 -22.52 -13.17 -2.56
CA GLU A 151 -23.46 -14.04 -3.27
C GLU A 151 -23.06 -14.07 -4.76
N ASN A 152 -22.66 -15.25 -5.23
CA ASN A 152 -22.50 -15.65 -6.64
C ASN A 152 -21.34 -15.04 -7.45
N CYS A 153 -20.12 -15.50 -7.16
CA CYS A 153 -19.06 -15.54 -8.17
C CYS A 153 -19.16 -16.85 -8.99
N LEU A 154 -20.17 -16.93 -9.85
CA LEU A 154 -20.21 -17.81 -11.01
C LEU A 154 -20.38 -16.90 -12.23
N LEU A 155 -19.27 -16.49 -12.84
CA LEU A 155 -19.29 -15.94 -14.19
C LEU A 155 -18.98 -17.08 -15.16
N HIS A 156 -20.05 -17.54 -15.81
CA HIS A 156 -19.98 -18.07 -17.18
C HIS A 156 -19.78 -16.91 -18.15
#